data_AF-A0A2T5LEA1-F1
#
_entry.id   AF-A0A2T5LEA1-F1
#
_cell.length_a   1.000
_cell.length_b   1.000
_cell.length_c   1.000
_cell.angle_alpha   90.00
_cell.angle_beta   90.00
_cell.angle_gamma   90.00
#
_symmetry.space_group_name_H-M   'P 1'
#
loop_
_entity.id
_entity.type
_entity.pdbx_description
1 polymer ?
#
loop_
_entity_poly.entity_id
_entity_poly.type
_entity_poly.pdbx_seq_one_letter_code
_entity_poly.pdbx_strand_id
1 'polypeptide(L)'
;MKKLSFRTAVVSLALAVSILVAGTASASTTIDATVNSWLVQDYPSGQGIVLWYTGSTCTNGQLLFNVGEPVERHNRLLAMILSAKAMGARMHVTYNVVNGSCLINDFGVTGP
;
A
#
# COMPACT_ATOMS: atom_id res chain seq x y z
N MET A 1 -47.04 -40.17 17.39
CA MET A 1 -46.76 -39.27 16.26
C MET A 1 -46.00 -38.05 16.78
N LYS A 2 -44.67 -38.01 16.61
CA LYS A 2 -43.80 -36.94 17.13
C LYS A 2 -43.77 -35.77 16.15
N LYS A 3 -44.49 -34.69 16.46
CA LYS A 3 -44.37 -33.39 15.77
C LYS A 3 -43.31 -32.57 16.52
N LEU A 4 -42.04 -32.68 16.14
CA LEU A 4 -41.05 -31.72 16.59
C LEU A 4 -40.09 -31.35 15.46
N SER A 5 -39.85 -30.04 15.37
CA SER A 5 -38.59 -29.45 14.91
C SER A 5 -38.33 -29.40 13.40
N PHE A 6 -39.24 -28.76 12.63
CA PHE A 6 -38.88 -28.23 11.31
C PHE A 6 -38.51 -26.74 11.33
N ARG A 7 -38.89 -26.00 12.39
CA ARG A 7 -38.66 -24.55 12.50
C ARG A 7 -37.27 -24.17 13.02
N THR A 8 -36.62 -25.06 13.76
CA THR A 8 -35.32 -24.80 14.40
C THR A 8 -34.12 -25.04 13.47
N ALA A 9 -34.31 -25.78 12.37
CA ALA A 9 -33.24 -26.10 11.43
C ALA A 9 -32.88 -24.94 10.50
N VAL A 10 -33.82 -24.03 10.23
CA VAL A 10 -33.64 -22.95 9.24
C VAL A 10 -32.84 -21.76 9.83
N VAL A 11 -32.98 -21.51 11.13
CA VAL A 11 -32.28 -20.38 11.80
C VAL A 11 -30.77 -20.63 11.91
N SER A 12 -30.35 -21.89 12.02
CA SER A 12 -28.94 -22.27 12.18
C SER A 12 -28.14 -22.18 10.85
N LEU A 13 -28.81 -22.25 9.70
CA LEU A 13 -28.17 -22.19 8.39
C LEU A 13 -27.92 -20.75 7.90
N ALA A 14 -28.67 -19.77 8.42
CA ALA A 14 -28.51 -18.36 8.05
C ALA A 14 -27.27 -17.71 8.70
N LEU A 15 -26.85 -18.17 9.88
CA LEU A 15 -25.67 -17.62 10.58
C LEU A 15 -24.33 -18.11 9.99
N ALA A 16 -24.33 -19.24 9.28
CA ALA A 16 -23.10 -19.84 8.75
C ALA A 16 -22.62 -19.19 7.43
N VAL A 17 -23.50 -18.48 6.72
CA VAL A 17 -23.18 -17.85 5.42
C VAL A 17 -22.52 -16.47 5.59
N SER A 18 -22.65 -15.84 6.75
CA SER A 18 -22.15 -14.47 6.99
C SER A 18 -20.63 -14.39 7.20
N ILE A 19 -19.92 -15.52 7.35
CA ILE A 19 -18.49 -15.55 7.74
C ILE A 19 -17.56 -15.62 6.50
N LEU A 20 -18.08 -15.84 5.29
CA LEU A 20 -17.25 -16.02 4.09
C LEU A 20 -16.80 -14.73 3.39
N VAL A 21 -17.08 -13.55 3.94
CA VAL A 21 -16.58 -12.26 3.41
C VAL A 21 -15.56 -11.65 4.36
N ALA A 22 -14.65 -12.47 4.89
CA ALA A 22 -13.39 -11.95 5.41
C ALA A 22 -12.46 -11.71 4.20
N GLY A 23 -12.53 -10.51 3.61
CA GLY A 23 -11.58 -10.10 2.58
C GLY A 23 -10.16 -10.20 3.11
N THR A 24 -9.22 -10.64 2.28
CA THR A 24 -7.80 -10.64 2.61
C THR A 24 -7.37 -9.19 2.81
N ALA A 25 -7.20 -8.77 4.07
CA ALA A 25 -6.63 -7.47 4.38
C ALA A 25 -5.14 -7.50 3.98
N SER A 26 -4.80 -6.84 2.88
CA SER A 26 -3.41 -6.54 2.55
C SER A 26 -2.89 -5.59 3.62
N ALA A 27 -1.95 -6.06 4.45
CA ALA A 27 -1.33 -5.22 5.46
C ALA A 27 -0.51 -4.13 4.76
N SER A 28 -0.98 -2.89 4.84
CA SER A 28 -0.23 -1.73 4.36
C SER A 28 0.92 -1.43 5.33
N THR A 29 2.13 -1.33 4.80
CA THR A 29 3.32 -0.94 5.55
C THR A 29 3.55 0.55 5.40
N THR A 30 4.02 1.20 6.46
CA THR A 30 4.31 2.63 6.48
C THR A 30 5.80 2.87 6.72
N ILE A 31 6.36 3.80 5.96
CA ILE A 31 7.69 4.37 6.15
C ILE A 31 7.47 5.79 6.62
N ASP A 32 8.14 6.18 7.69
CA ASP A 32 8.33 7.58 8.07
C ASP A 32 9.83 7.77 8.29
N ALA A 33 10.50 8.51 7.39
CA ALA A 33 11.95 8.70 7.45
C ALA A 33 12.41 9.96 6.72
N THR A 34 13.62 10.42 7.06
CA THR A 34 14.28 11.53 6.36
C THR A 34 14.60 11.13 4.93
N VAL A 35 14.07 11.90 3.97
CA VAL A 35 14.10 11.57 2.55
C VAL A 35 15.51 11.69 1.93
N ASN A 36 16.46 12.35 2.61
CA ASN A 36 17.82 12.56 2.10
C ASN A 36 18.56 11.25 1.82
N SER A 37 18.22 10.18 2.56
CA SER A 37 18.79 8.84 2.37
C SER A 37 18.16 8.03 1.24
N TRP A 38 17.06 8.52 0.62
CA TRP A 38 16.32 7.77 -0.39
C TRP A 38 16.90 8.03 -1.78
N LEU A 39 17.07 6.97 -2.58
CA LEU A 39 17.39 7.10 -3.99
C LEU A 39 16.08 7.16 -4.80
N VAL A 40 16.03 8.08 -5.77
CA VAL A 40 14.91 8.25 -6.70
C VAL A 40 15.43 8.02 -8.11
N GLN A 41 14.76 7.18 -8.88
CA GLN A 41 15.08 6.92 -10.28
C GLN A 41 13.85 7.12 -11.15
N ASP A 42 14.06 7.65 -12.34
CA ASP A 42 13.03 7.87 -13.34
C ASP A 42 13.21 6.88 -14.50
N TYR A 43 12.16 6.10 -14.77
CA TYR A 43 12.09 5.12 -15.85
C TYR A 43 10.95 5.49 -16.80
N PRO A 44 11.17 6.47 -17.71
CA PRO A 44 10.11 7.06 -18.53
C PRO A 44 9.45 6.08 -19.51
N SER A 45 10.13 4.99 -19.85
CA SER A 45 9.62 3.94 -20.76
C SER A 45 8.94 2.77 -20.04
N GLY A 46 8.70 2.86 -18.73
CA GLY A 46 8.28 1.72 -17.90
C GLY A 46 7.53 2.13 -16.63
N GLN A 47 8.06 1.75 -15.46
CA GLN A 47 7.42 1.99 -14.15
C GLN A 47 7.31 3.48 -13.74
N GLY A 48 7.89 4.42 -14.49
CA GLY A 48 7.98 5.82 -14.12
C GLY A 48 8.92 6.01 -12.91
N ILE A 49 8.51 6.80 -11.94
CA ILE A 49 9.28 7.06 -10.70
C ILE A 49 9.34 5.82 -9.80
N VAL A 50 10.57 5.40 -9.47
CA VAL A 50 10.88 4.31 -8.54
C VAL A 50 11.71 4.86 -7.39
N LEU A 51 11.35 4.49 -6.16
CA LEU A 51 12.10 4.83 -4.96
C LEU A 51 12.89 3.63 -4.46
N TRP A 52 14.05 3.89 -3.88
CA TRP A 52 14.86 2.89 -3.21
C TRP A 52 15.21 3.38 -1.81
N TYR A 53 14.71 2.66 -0.82
CA TYR A 53 14.95 2.93 0.58
C TYR A 53 15.17 1.63 1.34
N THR A 54 16.38 1.46 1.88
CA THR A 54 16.83 0.25 2.59
C THR A 54 16.05 -0.04 3.87
N GLY A 55 15.35 0.95 4.43
CA GLY A 55 14.48 0.75 5.59
C GLY A 55 13.09 0.17 5.26
N SER A 56 12.76 -0.01 3.97
CA SER A 56 11.55 -0.73 3.58
C SER A 56 11.78 -2.25 3.59
N THR A 57 10.71 -3.02 3.77
CA THR A 57 10.75 -4.50 3.76
C THR A 57 10.90 -5.11 2.37
N CYS A 58 11.08 -4.27 1.34
CA CYS A 58 11.02 -4.63 -0.06
C CYS A 58 12.37 -5.16 -0.54
N THR A 59 12.37 -5.99 -1.58
CA THR A 59 13.61 -6.44 -2.20
C THR A 59 14.45 -5.22 -2.62
N ASN A 60 15.67 -5.13 -2.10
CA ASN A 60 16.59 -3.99 -2.29
C ASN A 60 16.03 -2.63 -1.86
N GLY A 61 14.97 -2.62 -1.06
CA GLY A 61 14.29 -1.40 -0.66
C GLY A 61 13.44 -0.75 -1.76
N GLN A 62 13.12 -1.47 -2.83
CA GLN A 62 12.43 -0.92 -3.99
C GLN A 62 10.94 -0.65 -3.72
N LEU A 63 10.49 0.56 -4.01
CA LEU A 63 9.09 0.97 -3.97
C LEU A 63 8.73 1.55 -5.33
N LEU A 64 7.61 1.11 -5.89
CA LEU A 64 7.17 1.50 -7.22
C LEU A 64 5.67 1.76 -7.25
N PHE A 65 5.22 2.45 -8.28
CA PHE A 65 3.78 2.62 -8.51
C PHE A 65 3.18 1.38 -9.16
N ASN A 66 1.88 1.16 -8.93
CA ASN A 66 1.15 0.16 -9.68
C ASN A 66 1.17 0.49 -11.18
N VAL A 67 1.10 -0.54 -12.02
CA VAL A 67 1.06 -0.35 -13.48
C VAL A 67 -0.23 0.40 -13.84
N GLY A 68 -0.10 1.45 -14.64
CA GLY A 68 -1.23 2.28 -15.09
C GLY A 68 -1.60 3.43 -14.14
N GLU A 69 -0.79 3.71 -13.12
CA GLU A 69 -0.93 4.94 -12.34
C GLU A 69 -0.80 6.20 -13.22
N PRO A 70 -1.59 7.25 -12.96
CA PRO A 70 -1.61 8.45 -13.79
C PRO A 70 -0.32 9.26 -13.62
N VAL A 71 0.17 9.83 -14.71
CA VAL A 71 1.43 10.59 -14.78
C VAL A 71 1.47 11.73 -13.76
N GLU A 72 0.33 12.34 -13.47
CA GLU A 72 0.18 13.41 -12.48
C GLU A 72 0.59 12.95 -11.08
N ARG A 73 0.32 11.68 -10.72
CA ARG A 73 0.70 11.11 -9.43
C ARG A 73 2.19 10.88 -9.34
N HIS A 74 2.82 10.44 -10.42
CA HIS A 74 4.29 10.31 -10.52
C HIS A 74 4.97 11.68 -10.37
N ASN A 75 4.48 12.69 -11.09
CA ASN A 75 4.98 14.06 -11.01
C ASN A 75 4.82 14.64 -9.60
N ARG A 76 3.68 14.38 -8.95
CA ARG A 76 3.44 14.82 -7.57
C ARG A 76 4.42 14.15 -6.59
N LEU A 77 4.69 12.85 -6.74
CA LEU A 77 5.66 12.16 -5.90
C LEU A 77 7.07 12.75 -6.09
N LEU A 78 7.50 12.90 -7.34
CA LEU A 78 8.82 13.45 -7.65
C LEU A 78 8.99 14.86 -7.08
N ALA A 79 8.02 15.75 -7.33
CA ALA A 79 8.03 17.11 -6.80
C ALA A 79 8.12 17.10 -5.27
N MET A 80 7.31 16.27 -4.61
CA MET A 80 7.27 16.18 -3.16
C MET A 80 8.60 15.69 -2.56
N ILE A 81 9.24 14.67 -3.17
CA ILE A 81 10.54 14.19 -2.71
C ILE A 81 11.61 15.25 -2.89
N LEU A 82 11.65 15.93 -4.03
CA LEU A 82 12.62 17.00 -4.27
C LEU A 82 12.45 18.14 -3.27
N SER A 83 11.21 18.55 -2.99
CA SER A 83 10.91 19.56 -1.97
C SER A 83 11.32 19.08 -0.57
N ALA A 84 10.97 17.85 -0.18
CA ALA A 84 11.34 17.30 1.13
C ALA A 84 12.86 17.18 1.28
N LYS A 85 13.59 16.82 0.22
CA LYS A 85 15.07 16.78 0.22
C LYS A 85 15.66 18.17 0.42
N ALA A 86 15.14 19.17 -0.29
CA ALA A 86 15.60 20.55 -0.16
C ALA A 86 15.40 21.11 1.26
N MET A 87 14.34 20.67 1.95
CA MET A 87 14.03 21.07 3.33
C MET A 87 14.70 20.19 4.40
N GLY A 88 15.31 19.06 4.03
CA GLY A 88 15.75 18.04 4.98
C GLY A 88 14.60 17.40 5.78
N ALA A 89 13.38 17.40 5.23
CA ALA A 89 12.18 16.94 5.91
C ALA A 89 12.02 15.42 5.87
N ARG A 90 11.14 14.91 6.74
CA ARG A 90 10.68 13.53 6.73
C ARG A 90 9.49 13.36 5.79
N MET A 91 9.44 12.23 5.12
CA MET A 91 8.28 11.83 4.31
C MET A 91 7.64 10.59 4.91
N HIS A 92 6.31 10.55 4.85
CA HIS A 92 5.58 9.31 5.01
C HIS A 92 5.33 8.69 3.64
N VAL A 93 5.45 7.36 3.55
CA VAL A 93 5.03 6.57 2.39
C VAL A 93 4.33 5.33 2.91
N THR A 94 3.11 5.09 2.45
CA THR A 94 2.43 3.81 2.68
C THR A 94 2.51 2.97 1.41
N TYR A 95 2.75 1.67 1.57
CA TYR A 95 2.82 0.75 0.45
C TYR A 95 2.24 -0.61 0.81
N ASN A 96 1.79 -1.34 -0.21
CA ASN A 96 1.30 -2.70 -0.08
C ASN A 96 2.29 -3.67 -0.72
N VAL A 97 2.47 -4.84 -0.11
CA VAL A 97 3.26 -5.93 -0.72
C VAL A 97 2.32 -6.81 -1.52
N VAL A 98 2.45 -6.78 -2.85
CA VAL A 98 1.61 -7.54 -3.80
C VAL A 98 2.53 -8.37 -4.69
N ASN A 99 2.43 -9.70 -4.60
CA ASN A 99 3.24 -10.64 -5.38
C ASN A 99 4.77 -10.38 -5.27
N GLY A 100 5.24 -9.92 -4.11
CA GLY A 100 6.65 -9.58 -3.86
C GLY A 100 7.06 -8.18 -4.35
N SER A 101 6.18 -7.44 -5.03
CA SER A 101 6.40 -6.03 -5.36
C SER A 101 5.81 -5.11 -4.29
N CYS A 102 6.50 -4.01 -3.99
CA CYS A 102 6.01 -3.02 -3.05
C CYS A 102 5.41 -1.83 -3.78
N LEU A 103 4.08 -1.74 -3.72
CA LEU A 103 3.30 -0.78 -4.48
C LEU A 103 2.93 0.41 -3.59
N ILE A 104 3.37 1.61 -3.97
CA ILE A 104 3.07 2.85 -3.25
C ILE A 104 1.56 3.12 -3.29
N ASN A 105 0.97 3.27 -2.11
CA ASN A 105 -0.45 3.54 -1.94
C ASN A 105 -0.74 4.99 -1.52
N ASP A 106 0.12 5.60 -0.71
CA ASP A 106 -0.01 7.00 -0.31
C ASP A 106 1.36 7.59 0.05
N PHE A 107 1.50 8.91 -0.04
CA PHE A 107 2.74 9.61 0.28
C PHE A 107 2.51 11.07 0.65
N GLY A 108 3.36 11.57 1.55
CA GLY A 108 3.26 12.91 2.11
C GLY A 108 4.54 13.38 2.76
N VAL A 109 4.60 14.67 3.11
CA VAL A 109 5.67 15.26 3.92
C VAL A 109 5.13 15.41 5.34
N THR A 110 5.84 14.84 6.32
CA THR A 110 5.42 14.90 7.73
C THR A 110 5.99 16.14 8.44
N GLY A 111 7.06 16.74 7.89
CA GLY A 111 7.76 17.90 8.46
C GLY A 111 9.16 17.56 8.97
N PRO A 112 9.91 18.55 9.49
CA PRO A 112 11.17 18.32 10.20
C PRO A 112 10.96 17.65 11.57
#